data_AF-A0A2J8PFW2-F1
#
_entry.id   AF-A0A2J8PFW2-F1
#
_cell.length_a   1.000
_cell.length_b   1.000
_cell.length_c   1.000
_cell.angle_alpha   90.00
_cell.angle_beta   90.00
_cell.angle_gamma   90.00
#
_symmetry.space_group_name_H-M   'P 1'
#
loop_
_entity.id
_entity.type
_entity.pdbx_description
1 polymer ?
#
loop_
_entity_poly.entity_id
_entity_poly.type
_entity_poly.pdbx_seq_one_letter_code
_entity_poly.pdbx_strand_id
1 'polypeptide(L)' 'MKFPGPLENQRLSFLLEKAITREAQMWKVNVRKMPSNQNVSPSQRDEVIQWLAKLKYQFNLYPETFALASSLLDRFLATV' A
#
# COMPACT_ATOMS: atom_id res chain seq x y z
N MET A 1 -14.43 -2.45 28.77
CA MET A 1 -13.60 -1.53 27.96
C MET A 1 -13.21 -0.37 28.85
N LYS A 2 -11.92 -0.22 29.17
CA LYS A 2 -11.41 0.97 29.90
C LYS A 2 -11.24 2.08 28.87
N PHE A 3 -11.97 3.17 29.04
CA PHE A 3 -11.78 4.38 28.24
C PHE A 3 -10.41 4.97 28.58
N PRO A 4 -9.48 5.07 27.63
CA PRO A 4 -8.21 5.72 27.89
C PRO A 4 -8.49 7.20 28.21
N GLY A 5 -7.89 7.69 29.29
CA GLY A 5 -8.12 9.04 29.77
C GLY A 5 -7.70 10.11 28.73
N PRO A 6 -8.10 11.39 28.91
CA PRO A 6 -7.76 12.46 27.96
C PRO A 6 -6.27 12.57 27.64
N LEU A 7 -5.41 12.27 28.63
CA LEU A 7 -3.95 12.30 28.50
C LEU A 7 -3.39 11.14 27.67
N GLU A 8 -4.01 9.96 27.75
CA GLU A 8 -3.62 8.79 26.95
C GLU A 8 -4.01 8.97 25.49
N ASN A 9 -5.19 9.56 25.22
CA ASN A 9 -5.61 9.92 23.86
C ASN A 9 -4.65 10.93 23.22
N GLN A 10 -4.18 11.94 23.97
CA GLN A 10 -3.17 12.90 23.48
C GLN A 10 -1.82 12.24 23.19
N ARG A 11 -1.40 11.29 24.02
CA ARG A 11 -0.16 10.52 23.77
C ARG A 11 -0.31 9.64 22.52
N LEU A 12 -1.46 9.03 22.33
CA LEU A 12 -1.76 8.17 21.21
C LEU A 12 -1.83 8.97 19.90
N SER A 13 -2.47 10.15 19.90
CA SER A 13 -2.49 11.05 18.75
C SER A 13 -1.08 11.53 18.38
N PHE A 14 -0.25 11.87 19.36
CA PHE A 14 1.14 12.26 19.11
C PHE A 14 1.99 11.12 18.52
N LEU A 15 1.80 9.87 19.01
CA LEU A 15 2.49 8.71 18.47
C LEU A 15 2.04 8.38 17.03
N LEU A 16 0.75 8.53 16.72
CA LEU A 16 0.21 8.35 15.38
C LEU A 16 0.74 9.40 14.41
N GLU A 17 0.74 10.68 14.79
CA GLU A 17 1.26 11.76 13.97
C GLU A 17 2.77 11.56 13.68
N LYS A 18 3.52 11.10 14.68
CA LYS A 18 4.93 10.73 14.52
C LYS A 18 5.12 9.52 13.58
N ALA A 19 4.23 8.53 13.64
CA ALA A 19 4.26 7.37 12.76
C ALA A 19 3.96 7.76 11.30
N ILE A 20 2.92 8.59 11.08
CA ILE A 20 2.55 9.14 9.77
C ILE A 20 3.69 9.98 9.19
N THR A 21 4.31 10.83 10.01
CA THR A 21 5.44 11.65 9.57
C THR A 21 6.64 10.80 9.17
N ARG A 22 6.93 9.72 9.92
CA ARG A 22 7.99 8.77 9.58
C ARG A 22 7.68 7.99 8.32
N GLU A 23 6.44 7.53 8.15
CA GLU A 23 6.01 6.86 6.93
C GLU A 23 6.15 7.79 5.71
N ALA A 24 5.66 9.03 5.82
CA ALA A 24 5.80 10.05 4.77
C ALA A 24 7.26 10.42 4.46
N GLN A 25 8.15 10.42 5.47
CA GLN A 25 9.58 10.64 5.27
C GLN A 25 10.31 9.43 4.68
N MET A 26 9.94 8.21 5.07
CA MET A 26 10.50 6.99 4.48
C MET A 26 10.00 6.77 3.05
N TRP A 27 8.80 7.24 2.71
CA TRP A 27 8.27 7.19 1.33
C TRP A 27 8.77 8.34 0.45
N LYS A 28 9.49 9.32 1.04
CA LYS A 28 10.31 10.31 0.32
C LYS A 28 11.65 9.75 -0.16
N VAL A 29 11.84 8.43 -0.21
CA VAL A 29 12.92 7.85 -1.01
C VAL A 29 12.65 8.24 -2.45
N ASN A 30 13.38 9.26 -2.90
CA ASN A 30 13.33 9.84 -4.23
C ASN A 30 13.05 8.78 -5.28
N VAL A 31 11.78 8.72 -5.70
CA VAL A 31 11.40 8.05 -6.93
C VAL A 31 12.08 8.87 -8.00
N ARG A 32 13.24 8.38 -8.43
CA ARG A 32 13.94 8.89 -9.60
C ARG A 32 12.88 8.90 -10.69
N LYS A 33 12.43 10.09 -11.09
CA LYS A 33 11.49 10.29 -12.19
C LYS A 33 12.12 9.66 -13.42
N MET A 34 11.80 8.40 -13.68
CA MET A 34 12.04 7.80 -14.99
C MET A 34 11.12 8.54 -15.96
N PRO A 35 11.57 8.75 -17.20
CA PRO A 35 10.73 9.39 -18.20
C PRO A 35 9.46 8.56 -18.36
N SER A 36 8.34 9.24 -18.15
CA SER A 36 6.97 8.78 -18.40
C SER A 36 6.89 8.08 -19.75
N ASN A 37 7.02 6.77 -19.72
CA ASN A 37 6.47 5.90 -20.74
C ASN A 37 5.40 5.12 -19.99
N GLN A 38 4.16 5.59 -20.07
CA GLN A 38 2.96 4.83 -19.69
C GLN A 38 2.90 3.57 -20.55
N ASN A 39 3.76 2.60 -20.27
CA ASN A 39 3.89 1.36 -21.02
C ASN A 39 2.94 0.27 -20.51
N VAL A 40 2.14 0.56 -19.48
CA VAL A 40 1.21 -0.39 -18.88
C VAL A 40 -0.21 0.01 -19.24
N SER A 41 -0.78 -0.68 -20.23
CA SER A 41 -2.18 -0.51 -20.59
C SER A 41 -3.09 -1.09 -19.49
N PRO A 42 -4.34 -0.59 -19.34
CA PRO A 42 -5.30 -1.17 -18.40
C PRO A 42 -5.49 -2.69 -18.59
N SER A 43 -5.38 -3.16 -19.83
CA SER A 43 -5.44 -4.58 -20.16
C SER A 43 -4.29 -5.41 -19.58
N GLN A 44 -3.07 -4.86 -19.50
CA GLN A 44 -1.93 -5.55 -18.89
C GLN A 44 -2.08 -5.61 -17.36
N ARG A 45 -2.65 -4.56 -16.76
CA ARG A 45 -2.98 -4.57 -15.32
C ARG A 45 -4.00 -5.68 -15.01
N ASP A 46 -5.06 -5.81 -15.82
CA ASP A 46 -6.07 -6.84 -15.62
C ASP A 46 -5.50 -8.26 -15.76
N GLU A 47 -4.56 -8.48 -16.68
CA GLU A 47 -3.87 -9.77 -16.83
C GLU A 47 -3.06 -10.13 -15.56
N VAL A 48 -2.35 -9.15 -14.99
CA VAL A 48 -1.59 -9.34 -13.74
C VAL A 48 -2.51 -9.61 -12.55
N ILE A 49 -3.64 -8.91 -12.45
CA ILE A 49 -4.65 -9.14 -11.41
C ILE A 49 -5.26 -10.55 -11.55
N GLN A 50 -5.57 -10.98 -12.77
CA GLN A 50 -6.06 -12.34 -13.04
C GLN A 50 -5.01 -13.40 -12.68
N TRP A 51 -3.73 -13.15 -12.95
CA TRP A 51 -2.64 -14.03 -12.55
C TRP A 51 -2.50 -14.10 -11.02
N LEU A 52 -2.57 -12.96 -10.32
CA LEU A 52 -2.59 -12.90 -8.86
C LEU A 52 -3.79 -13.67 -8.26
N ALA A 53 -4.96 -13.60 -8.91
CA ALA A 53 -6.15 -14.34 -8.47
C ALA A 53 -5.97 -15.86 -8.65
N LYS A 54 -5.35 -16.29 -9.76
CA LYS A 54 -4.96 -17.71 -9.96
C LYS A 54 -3.96 -18.16 -8.90
N LEU A 55 -2.96 -17.34 -8.58
CA LEU A 55 -2.00 -17.61 -7.52
C LEU A 55 -2.67 -17.77 -6.15
N LYS A 56 -3.60 -16.87 -5.81
CA LYS A 56 -4.38 -16.97 -4.58
C LYS A 56 -5.09 -18.32 -4.47
N TYR A 57 -5.71 -18.77 -5.57
CA TYR A 57 -6.43 -20.04 -5.61
C TYR A 57 -5.47 -21.25 -5.50
N GLN A 58 -4.31 -21.20 -6.16
CA GLN A 58 -3.30 -22.27 -6.12
C GLN A 58 -2.67 -22.44 -4.73
N PHE A 59 -2.41 -21.32 -4.04
CA PHE A 59 -1.70 -21.31 -2.76
C PHE A 59 -2.64 -21.17 -1.54
N ASN A 60 -3.97 -21.17 -1.73
CA ASN A 60 -4.98 -20.90 -0.70
C ASN A 60 -4.63 -19.68 0.17
N LEU A 61 -4.13 -18.60 -0.47
CA LEU A 61 -3.70 -17.40 0.23
C LEU A 61 -4.90 -16.63 0.79
N TYR A 62 -4.67 -15.96 1.92
CA TYR A 62 -5.65 -15.08 2.53
C TYR A 62 -6.10 -13.97 1.57
N PRO A 63 -7.40 -13.62 1.53
CA PRO A 63 -7.91 -12.54 0.68
C PRO A 63 -7.23 -11.19 0.96
N GLU A 64 -6.76 -10.96 2.18
CA GLU A 64 -6.00 -9.79 2.61
C GLU A 64 -4.67 -9.69 1.87
N THR A 65 -3.97 -10.81 1.66
CA THR A 65 -2.71 -10.84 0.91
C THR A 65 -2.92 -10.44 -0.55
N PHE A 66 -4.02 -10.87 -1.16
CA PHE A 66 -4.39 -10.49 -2.52
C PHE A 66 -4.71 -8.98 -2.62
N ALA A 67 -5.47 -8.44 -1.66
CA ALA A 67 -5.79 -7.01 -1.61
C ALA A 67 -4.53 -6.14 -1.41
N LEU A 68 -3.61 -6.59 -0.55
CA LEU A 68 -2.32 -5.92 -0.35
C LEU A 68 -1.46 -5.95 -1.62
N ALA A 69 -1.36 -7.10 -2.29
CA ALA A 69 -0.62 -7.20 -3.55
C ALA A 69 -1.20 -6.30 -4.65
N SER A 70 -2.53 -6.24 -4.79
CA SER A 70 -3.19 -5.37 -5.77
C SER A 70 -2.97 -3.88 -5.46
N SER A 71 -3.11 -3.47 -4.19
CA SER A 71 -2.88 -2.07 -3.81
C SER A 71 -1.43 -1.64 -3.93
N LEU A 72 -0.48 -2.56 -3.69
CA LEU A 72 0.94 -2.33 -3.91
C LEU A 72 1.23 -2.17 -5.42
N LEU A 73 0.67 -3.04 -6.26
CA LEU A 73 0.78 -2.95 -7.73
C LEU A 73 0.25 -1.60 -8.24
N ASP A 74 -0.93 -1.19 -7.79
CA ASP A 74 -1.54 0.08 -8.18
C ASP A 74 -0.68 1.28 -7.76
N ARG A 75 -0.12 1.24 -6.55
CA ARG A 75 0.77 2.29 -6.08
C ARG A 75 2.07 2.32 -6.88
N PHE A 76 2.67 1.16 -7.19
CA PHE A 76 3.87 1.09 -8.03
C PHE A 76 3.61 1.71 -9.40
N LEU A 77 2.48 1.38 -10.04
CA LEU A 77 2.10 1.92 -11.34
C LEU A 77 1.77 3.43 -11.28
N ALA A 78 1.15 3.91 -10.20
CA ALA A 78 0.84 5.33 -10.00
C ALA A 78 2.07 6.19 -9.67
N THR A 79 3.18 5.57 -9.28
CA THR A 79 4.43 6.24 -8.93
C THR A 79 5.37 6.38 -10.15
N VAL A 80 4.99 5.82 -11.31
CA VAL A 80 5.73 5.89 -12.59
C VAL A 80 5.29 7.09 -13.42
#